data_AF-A0A968Y4V9-F1
#
_entry.id   AF-A0A968Y4V9-F1
#
_cell.length_a   1.000
_cell.length_b   1.000
_cell.length_c   1.000
_cell.angle_alpha   90.00
_cell.angle_beta   90.00
_cell.angle_gamma   90.00
#
_symmetry.space_group_name_H-M   'P 1'
#
loop_
_entity.id
_entity.type
_entity.pdbx_description
1 polymer ?
#
loop_
_entity_poly.entity_id
_entity_poly.type
_entity_poly.pdbx_seq_one_letter_code
_entity_poly.pdbx_strand_id
1 'polypeptide(L)'
;MVDPVSAGVVWLLVSPILMELGKAALDDYVKDFFKGCIKDVEGLAKKPFARYAARDALKNFIILFEQELQRSHLDKTQIKQYLQPLKQFIDRPTVREVLGSVFQANCRVLNTAILAESWQNLTVQHPVRRNLPTFTKIVPDRFLQGRSIASLPDTFSWEQVAEKYLKSAKLIIEQNAELRAILNSQKLDRIDRTLETMAPIPTDFNLEIYQEALREQYECLDLGNLDTRSGEYERQLTVKEIFIPQNARYCQEYLPKDYELPKEIQNRLRELGEIATEVSAEDLERYQKAYTQQQTRSI
;
A
#
# COMPACT_ATOMS: atom_id res chain seq x y z
N MET A 1 -45.76 16.86 15.29
CA MET A 1 -44.97 15.61 15.37
C MET A 1 -43.90 15.75 14.32
N VAL A 2 -42.69 16.15 14.72
CA VAL A 2 -41.59 16.47 13.80
C VAL A 2 -40.80 15.19 13.62
N ASP A 3 -40.63 14.75 12.37
CA ASP A 3 -39.98 13.48 12.06
C ASP A 3 -38.56 13.42 12.65
N PRO A 4 -38.16 12.32 13.31
CA PRO A 4 -36.82 12.19 13.90
C PRO A 4 -35.70 12.26 12.84
N VAL A 5 -36.01 12.02 11.57
CA VAL A 5 -35.09 12.20 10.44
C VAL A 5 -34.85 13.68 10.13
N SER A 6 -35.86 14.54 10.29
CA SER A 6 -35.74 15.99 10.04
C SER A 6 -34.90 16.69 11.11
N ALA A 7 -34.98 16.26 12.37
CA ALA A 7 -34.15 16.79 13.45
C ALA A 7 -32.66 16.46 13.29
N GLY A 8 -32.33 15.25 12.78
CA GLY A 8 -30.95 14.86 12.49
C GLY A 8 -30.34 15.65 11.32
N VAL A 9 -31.13 15.96 10.29
CA VAL A 9 -30.70 16.76 9.13
C VAL A 9 -30.60 18.25 9.48
N VAL A 10 -31.50 18.78 10.31
CA VAL A 10 -31.46 20.17 10.80
C VAL A 10 -30.28 20.41 11.76
N TRP A 11 -29.89 19.42 12.55
CA TRP A 11 -28.68 19.50 13.38
C TRP A 11 -27.38 19.40 12.54
N LEU A 12 -27.39 18.61 11.46
CA LEU A 12 -26.30 18.54 10.48
C LEU A 12 -25.99 19.89 9.77
N LEU A 13 -26.92 20.85 9.82
CA LEU A 13 -26.84 22.11 9.08
C LEU A 13 -26.12 23.26 9.79
N VAL A 14 -25.62 23.09 11.02
CA VAL A 14 -24.88 24.16 11.70
C VAL A 14 -23.58 23.65 12.32
N SER A 15 -22.74 23.04 11.49
CA SER A 15 -21.32 22.88 11.83
C SER A 15 -20.71 24.27 12.00
N PRO A 16 -20.32 24.68 13.23
CA PRO A 16 -19.75 26.00 13.46
C PRO A 16 -18.47 26.20 12.65
N ILE A 17 -17.66 25.16 12.45
CA ILE A 17 -16.45 25.26 11.63
C ILE A 17 -16.80 25.45 10.16
N LEU A 18 -17.76 24.72 9.60
CA LEU A 18 -18.13 24.90 8.18
C LEU A 18 -18.69 26.30 7.90
N MET A 19 -19.49 26.84 8.84
CA MET A 19 -20.06 28.18 8.71
C MET A 19 -18.97 29.26 8.65
N GLU A 20 -17.93 29.11 9.46
CA GLU A 20 -16.82 30.04 9.59
C GLU A 20 -15.73 29.84 8.51
N LEU A 21 -15.56 28.61 8.00
CA LEU A 21 -14.63 28.32 6.90
C LEU A 21 -15.11 28.98 5.59
N GLY A 22 -16.43 29.05 5.37
CA GLY A 22 -17.04 29.69 4.22
C GLY A 22 -16.82 28.93 2.90
N LYS A 23 -17.69 29.17 1.91
CA LYS A 23 -17.65 28.44 0.62
C LYS A 23 -16.35 28.67 -0.17
N ALA A 24 -15.79 29.88 -0.12
CA ALA A 24 -14.60 30.23 -0.91
C ALA A 24 -13.34 29.47 -0.47
N ALA A 25 -13.09 29.36 0.84
CA ALA A 25 -11.94 28.61 1.34
C ALA A 25 -12.09 27.10 1.08
N LEU A 26 -13.32 26.60 1.17
CA LEU A 26 -13.63 25.20 0.83
C LEU A 26 -13.33 24.90 -0.65
N ASP A 27 -13.67 25.84 -1.55
CA ASP A 27 -13.45 25.68 -2.99
C ASP A 27 -11.98 25.77 -3.38
N ASP A 28 -11.21 26.63 -2.72
CA ASP A 28 -9.77 26.74 -2.94
C ASP A 28 -9.06 25.42 -2.59
N TYR A 29 -9.45 24.78 -1.49
CA TYR A 29 -8.95 23.46 -1.14
C TYR A 29 -9.32 22.37 -2.16
N VAL A 30 -10.59 22.34 -2.59
CA VAL A 30 -11.13 21.31 -3.50
C VAL A 30 -10.38 21.27 -4.83
N LYS A 31 -9.84 22.40 -5.29
CA LYS A 31 -9.06 22.50 -6.53
C LYS A 31 -7.90 21.50 -6.59
N ASP A 32 -7.28 21.26 -5.44
CA ASP A 32 -6.08 20.42 -5.34
C ASP A 32 -6.37 19.04 -4.75
N PHE A 33 -7.62 18.76 -4.37
CA PHE A 33 -8.01 17.57 -3.62
C PHE A 33 -7.68 16.24 -4.33
N PHE A 34 -7.85 16.19 -5.65
CA PHE A 34 -7.56 14.97 -6.42
C PHE A 34 -6.11 14.86 -6.88
N LYS A 35 -5.25 15.86 -6.61
CA LYS A 35 -3.83 15.78 -6.97
C LYS A 35 -3.20 14.56 -6.30
N GLY A 36 -2.54 13.72 -7.08
CA GLY A 36 -1.90 12.47 -6.61
C GLY A 36 -2.86 11.32 -6.28
N CYS A 37 -4.17 11.59 -6.16
CA CYS A 37 -5.14 10.57 -5.76
C CYS A 37 -5.71 9.83 -6.97
N ILE A 38 -6.12 10.57 -8.00
CA ILE A 38 -6.66 9.98 -9.23
C ILE A 38 -5.68 10.32 -10.35
N LYS A 39 -5.33 9.34 -11.21
CA LYS A 39 -4.58 9.63 -12.44
C LYS A 39 -5.35 10.70 -13.20
N ASP A 40 -4.68 11.73 -13.71
CA ASP A 40 -5.34 12.85 -14.37
C ASP A 40 -5.95 12.40 -15.71
N VAL A 41 -7.11 11.75 -15.63
CA VAL A 41 -7.91 11.35 -16.78
C VAL A 41 -8.71 12.58 -17.18
N GLU A 42 -8.22 13.25 -18.24
CA GLU A 42 -8.90 14.38 -18.89
C GLU A 42 -9.29 15.54 -17.94
N GLY A 43 -8.41 15.92 -17.01
CA GLY A 43 -8.70 17.03 -16.11
C GLY A 43 -9.87 16.74 -15.18
N LEU A 44 -10.00 15.50 -14.68
CA LEU A 44 -11.08 15.07 -13.77
C LEU A 44 -11.31 16.04 -12.62
N ALA A 45 -10.24 16.56 -12.01
CA ALA A 45 -10.30 17.54 -10.92
C ALA A 45 -10.96 18.89 -11.32
N LYS A 46 -11.07 19.16 -12.62
CA LYS A 46 -11.72 20.35 -13.18
C LYS A 46 -13.19 20.11 -13.52
N LYS A 47 -13.64 18.85 -13.62
CA LYS A 47 -15.03 18.52 -13.94
C LYS A 47 -15.95 18.87 -12.75
N PRO A 48 -17.15 19.45 -12.99
CA PRO A 48 -18.01 19.97 -11.93
C PRO A 48 -18.46 18.89 -10.95
N PHE A 49 -18.83 17.71 -11.45
CA PHE A 49 -19.26 16.58 -10.61
C PHE A 49 -18.16 16.09 -9.67
N ALA A 50 -16.90 16.09 -10.10
CA ALA A 50 -15.77 15.69 -9.27
C ALA A 50 -15.50 16.74 -8.18
N ARG A 51 -15.54 18.03 -8.53
CA ARG A 51 -15.43 19.11 -7.54
C ARG A 51 -16.54 19.05 -6.49
N TYR A 52 -17.77 18.76 -6.88
CA TYR A 52 -18.87 18.58 -5.93
C TYR A 52 -18.64 17.38 -5.02
N ALA A 53 -18.20 16.24 -5.56
CA ALA A 53 -17.88 15.07 -4.76
C ALA A 53 -16.75 15.34 -3.73
N ALA A 54 -15.67 16.02 -4.15
CA ALA A 54 -14.60 16.43 -3.25
C ALA A 54 -15.07 17.40 -2.18
N ARG A 55 -15.89 18.38 -2.56
CA ARG A 55 -16.47 19.36 -1.63
C ARG A 55 -17.34 18.66 -0.58
N ASP A 56 -18.20 17.74 -0.99
CA ASP A 56 -19.10 17.04 -0.07
C ASP A 56 -18.35 16.05 0.81
N ALA A 57 -17.32 15.39 0.28
CA ALA A 57 -16.43 14.56 1.08
C ALA A 57 -15.73 15.39 2.17
N LEU A 58 -15.19 16.56 1.82
CA LEU A 58 -14.56 17.43 2.80
C LEU A 58 -15.53 17.91 3.88
N LYS A 59 -16.75 18.29 3.51
CA LYS A 59 -17.79 18.64 4.49
C LYS A 59 -18.06 17.50 5.46
N ASN A 60 -18.21 16.28 4.93
CA ASN A 60 -18.44 15.10 5.76
C ASN A 60 -17.28 14.85 6.71
N PHE A 61 -16.03 15.02 6.25
CA PHE A 61 -14.87 14.92 7.12
C PHE A 61 -14.90 15.93 8.28
N ILE A 62 -15.18 17.21 7.99
CA ILE A 62 -15.25 18.26 9.01
C ILE A 62 -16.38 17.99 10.01
N ILE A 63 -17.56 17.57 9.53
CA ILE A 63 -18.69 17.20 10.39
C ILE A 63 -18.33 16.03 11.30
N LEU A 64 -17.68 14.99 10.76
CA LEU A 64 -17.27 13.82 11.54
C LEU A 64 -16.21 14.17 12.59
N PHE A 65 -15.27 15.05 12.24
CA PHE A 65 -14.28 15.57 13.17
C PHE A 65 -14.94 16.33 14.34
N GLU A 66 -15.88 17.23 14.05
CA GLU A 66 -16.65 17.94 15.08
C GLU A 66 -17.49 16.99 15.95
N GLN A 67 -18.16 16.00 15.35
CA GLN A 67 -18.93 15.00 16.09
C GLN A 67 -18.06 14.23 17.07
N GLU A 68 -16.82 13.90 16.69
CA GLU A 68 -15.90 13.19 17.55
C GLU A 68 -15.40 14.08 18.71
N LEU A 69 -15.18 15.38 18.46
CA LEU A 69 -14.93 16.35 19.53
C LEU A 69 -16.12 16.49 20.48
N GLN A 70 -17.34 16.51 19.97
CA GLN A 70 -18.56 16.57 20.79
C GLN A 70 -18.75 15.31 21.65
N ARG A 71 -18.40 14.13 21.13
CA ARG A 71 -18.38 12.88 21.93
C ARG A 71 -17.40 12.94 23.09
N SER A 72 -16.37 13.79 22.98
CA SER A 72 -15.43 14.08 24.06
C SER A 72 -15.97 15.11 25.07
N HIS A 73 -17.28 15.36 25.07
CA HIS A 73 -17.99 16.30 25.96
C HIS A 73 -17.52 17.76 25.88
N LEU A 74 -16.94 18.17 24.74
CA LEU A 74 -16.56 19.55 24.50
C LEU A 74 -17.77 20.41 24.11
N ASP A 75 -17.81 21.65 24.60
CA ASP A 75 -18.86 22.61 24.25
C ASP A 75 -18.61 23.28 22.89
N LYS A 76 -19.61 24.01 22.38
CA LYS A 76 -19.53 24.69 21.08
C LYS A 76 -18.43 25.77 21.03
N THR A 77 -18.12 26.43 22.14
CA THR A 77 -17.08 27.47 22.21
C THR A 77 -15.68 26.88 22.21
N GLN A 78 -15.49 25.73 22.87
CA GLN A 78 -14.26 24.94 22.85
C GLN A 78 -14.01 24.36 21.46
N ILE A 79 -15.05 23.80 20.81
CA ILE A 79 -14.95 23.28 19.43
C ILE A 79 -14.51 24.38 18.45
N LYS A 80 -15.00 25.61 18.61
CA LYS A 80 -14.57 26.75 17.77
C LYS A 80 -13.07 27.04 17.84
N GLN A 81 -12.39 26.69 18.95
CA GLN A 81 -10.94 26.86 19.06
C GLN A 81 -10.16 25.96 18.09
N TYR A 82 -10.76 24.85 17.65
CA TYR A 82 -10.17 23.93 16.69
C TYR A 82 -10.26 24.41 15.24
N LEU A 83 -10.99 25.51 14.96
CA LEU A 83 -11.18 25.99 13.60
C LEU A 83 -9.86 26.30 12.88
N GLN A 84 -9.01 27.10 13.52
CA GLN A 84 -7.73 27.51 12.93
C GLN A 84 -6.76 26.32 12.77
N PRO A 85 -6.56 25.48 13.80
CA PRO A 85 -5.78 24.24 13.65
C PRO A 85 -6.33 23.32 12.56
N LEU A 86 -7.64 23.13 12.47
CA LEU A 86 -8.26 22.25 11.49
C LEU A 86 -8.10 22.78 10.06
N LYS A 87 -8.20 24.09 9.86
CA LYS A 87 -7.91 24.72 8.56
C LYS A 87 -6.47 24.43 8.13
N GLN A 88 -5.50 24.70 9.01
CA GLN A 88 -4.08 24.42 8.75
C GLN A 88 -3.83 22.92 8.52
N PHE A 89 -4.56 22.06 9.23
CA PHE A 89 -4.47 20.61 9.07
C PHE A 89 -4.94 20.14 7.70
N ILE A 90 -6.13 20.57 7.29
CA ILE A 90 -6.71 20.20 6.01
C ILE A 90 -5.82 20.74 4.88
N ASP A 91 -5.27 21.96 5.00
CA ASP A 91 -4.42 22.56 3.96
C ASP A 91 -3.07 21.83 3.73
N ARG A 92 -2.66 20.93 4.63
CA ARG A 92 -1.42 20.15 4.43
C ARG A 92 -1.53 19.18 3.25
N PRO A 93 -0.49 19.08 2.40
CA PRO A 93 -0.51 18.20 1.24
C PRO A 93 -0.67 16.73 1.64
N THR A 94 -0.01 16.29 2.72
CA THR A 94 -0.09 14.92 3.23
C THR A 94 -1.51 14.54 3.66
N VAL A 95 -2.20 15.45 4.36
CA VAL A 95 -3.59 15.25 4.80
C VAL A 95 -4.52 15.21 3.60
N ARG A 96 -4.32 16.11 2.63
CA ARG A 96 -5.10 16.14 1.40
C ARG A 96 -4.98 14.84 0.60
N GLU A 97 -3.77 14.30 0.47
CA GLU A 97 -3.52 13.02 -0.20
C GLU A 97 -4.22 11.87 0.52
N VAL A 98 -4.15 11.81 1.85
CA VAL A 98 -4.88 10.79 2.63
C VAL A 98 -6.39 10.92 2.45
N LEU A 99 -6.95 12.12 2.53
CA LEU A 99 -8.40 12.30 2.36
C LEU A 99 -8.84 11.99 0.92
N GLY A 100 -8.05 12.40 -0.07
CA GLY A 100 -8.31 12.13 -1.47
C GLY A 100 -8.11 10.66 -1.85
N SER A 101 -7.30 9.90 -1.11
CA SER A 101 -7.05 8.49 -1.39
C SER A 101 -8.34 7.65 -1.34
N VAL A 102 -9.39 8.10 -0.65
CA VAL A 102 -10.69 7.40 -0.63
C VAL A 102 -11.30 7.24 -2.02
N PHE A 103 -10.96 8.13 -2.94
CA PHE A 103 -11.40 8.07 -4.34
C PHE A 103 -10.51 7.19 -5.22
N GLN A 104 -9.48 6.55 -4.66
CA GLN A 104 -8.70 5.55 -5.37
C GLN A 104 -9.47 4.24 -5.50
N ALA A 105 -9.29 3.58 -6.63
CA ALA A 105 -9.85 2.27 -6.97
C ALA A 105 -9.82 1.23 -5.83
N ASN A 106 -8.74 1.19 -5.04
CA ASN A 106 -8.49 0.13 -4.06
C ASN A 106 -8.46 0.63 -2.61
N CYS A 107 -8.99 1.81 -2.32
CA CYS A 107 -8.97 2.34 -0.95
C CYS A 107 -9.90 1.54 -0.04
N ARG A 108 -9.31 0.69 0.82
CA ARG A 108 -10.02 -0.08 1.85
C ARG A 108 -9.97 0.56 3.22
N VAL A 109 -8.86 1.22 3.52
CA VAL A 109 -8.57 1.85 4.82
C VAL A 109 -7.83 3.15 4.57
N LEU A 110 -8.10 4.15 5.39
CA LEU A 110 -7.38 5.42 5.41
C LEU A 110 -6.19 5.32 6.36
N ASN A 111 -5.08 5.96 6.01
CA ASN A 111 -3.92 5.99 6.89
C ASN A 111 -4.14 6.96 8.06
N THR A 112 -4.72 6.45 9.14
CA THR A 112 -4.99 7.19 10.38
C THR A 112 -3.72 7.63 11.08
N ALA A 113 -2.62 6.89 10.94
CA ALA A 113 -1.32 7.27 11.51
C ALA A 113 -0.80 8.58 10.90
N ILE A 114 -0.92 8.76 9.58
CA ILE A 114 -0.54 10.02 8.92
C ILE A 114 -1.42 11.18 9.38
N LEU A 115 -2.72 10.96 9.60
CA LEU A 115 -3.62 11.99 10.14
C LEU A 115 -3.21 12.38 11.57
N ALA A 116 -2.96 11.39 12.43
CA ALA A 116 -2.55 11.62 13.81
C ALA A 116 -1.19 12.34 13.88
N GLU A 117 -0.19 11.87 13.14
CA GLU A 117 1.14 12.48 13.07
C GLU A 117 1.07 13.89 12.49
N SER A 118 0.31 14.10 11.41
CA SER A 118 0.12 15.42 10.81
C SER A 118 -0.52 16.41 11.79
N TRP A 119 -1.46 15.94 12.62
CA TRP A 119 -2.07 16.76 13.67
C TRP A 119 -1.08 17.07 14.79
N GLN A 120 -0.35 16.06 15.30
CA GLN A 120 0.68 16.26 16.33
C GLN A 120 1.78 17.21 15.87
N ASN A 121 2.21 17.12 14.62
CA ASN A 121 3.21 18.03 14.05
C ASN A 121 2.69 19.46 13.89
N LEU A 122 1.38 19.70 13.83
CA LEU A 122 0.83 21.06 13.92
C LEU A 122 0.88 21.58 15.35
N THR A 123 0.59 20.72 16.33
CA THR A 123 0.54 21.12 17.74
C THR A 123 1.92 21.29 18.38
N VAL A 124 2.93 20.54 17.91
CA VAL A 124 4.30 20.57 18.43
C VAL A 124 5.13 21.74 17.88
N GLN A 125 4.78 22.32 16.72
CA GLN A 125 5.56 23.37 16.05
C GLN A 125 5.48 24.78 16.69
N HIS A 126 5.01 24.92 17.93
CA HIS A 126 5.17 26.18 18.67
C HIS A 126 6.66 26.42 19.01
N PRO A 127 7.22 27.63 18.79
CA PRO A 127 8.66 27.92 18.91
C PRO A 127 9.30 27.59 20.27
N VAL A 128 8.48 27.38 21.30
CA VAL A 128 8.95 27.00 22.65
C VAL A 128 9.45 25.55 22.69
N ARG A 129 8.86 24.61 21.94
CA ARG A 129 9.20 23.16 22.07
C ARG A 129 10.45 22.71 21.32
N ARG A 130 10.93 23.49 20.33
CA ARG A 130 12.10 23.13 19.51
C ARG A 130 13.44 23.23 20.26
N ASN A 131 13.47 23.94 21.40
CA ASN A 131 14.68 24.24 22.16
C ASN A 131 14.69 23.63 23.59
N LEU A 132 13.76 22.75 23.95
CA LEU A 132 13.78 22.12 25.27
C LEU A 132 14.58 20.80 25.26
N PRO A 133 15.50 20.60 26.21
CA PRO A 133 16.20 19.32 26.36
C PRO A 133 15.21 18.20 26.70
N THR A 134 15.53 16.99 26.26
CA THR A 134 14.69 15.77 26.30
C THR A 134 14.10 15.40 27.68
N PHE A 135 14.56 16.02 28.77
CA PHE A 135 14.23 15.62 30.14
C PHE A 135 13.12 16.41 30.85
N THR A 136 12.59 17.50 30.29
CA THR A 136 11.50 18.25 30.94
C THR A 136 10.13 17.80 30.42
N LYS A 137 9.58 16.73 31.02
CA LYS A 137 8.20 16.27 30.75
C LYS A 137 7.11 17.12 31.43
N ILE A 138 7.46 18.19 32.15
CA ILE A 138 6.49 19.08 32.79
C ILE A 138 6.86 20.53 32.43
N VAL A 139 6.06 21.14 31.55
CA VAL A 139 6.14 22.58 31.24
C VAL A 139 5.03 23.27 32.04
N PRO A 140 5.33 24.23 32.92
CA PRO A 140 4.32 24.98 33.64
C PRO A 140 3.42 25.80 32.70
N ASP A 141 2.10 25.75 32.89
CA ASP A 141 1.07 26.39 32.03
C ASP A 141 1.34 27.88 31.72
N ARG A 142 2.04 28.59 32.61
CA ARG A 142 2.38 30.01 32.41
C ARG A 142 3.26 30.27 31.17
N PHE A 143 4.04 29.29 30.70
CA PHE A 143 4.85 29.42 29.49
C PHE A 143 4.06 29.15 28.19
N LEU A 144 2.79 28.73 28.30
CA LEU A 144 1.86 28.49 27.19
C LEU A 144 0.95 29.70 26.90
N GLN A 145 1.26 30.89 27.42
CA GLN A 145 0.46 32.11 27.25
C GLN A 145 0.52 32.76 25.84
N GLY A 146 0.90 31.99 24.81
CA GLY A 146 0.71 32.33 23.41
C GLY A 146 -0.20 31.29 22.76
N ARG A 147 -1.50 31.61 22.62
CA ARG A 147 -2.57 30.83 21.94
C ARG A 147 -2.41 29.31 22.00
N SER A 148 -3.04 28.72 23.01
CA SER A 148 -3.35 27.30 23.15
C SER A 148 -3.61 26.64 21.79
N ILE A 149 -2.67 25.81 21.35
CA ILE A 149 -2.96 24.86 20.28
C ILE A 149 -3.72 23.73 20.96
N ALA A 150 -5.02 23.63 20.66
CA ALA A 150 -5.88 22.64 21.28
C ALA A 150 -5.41 21.23 20.90
N SER A 151 -4.72 20.57 21.84
CA SER A 151 -4.45 19.14 21.75
C SER A 151 -5.78 18.40 21.66
N LEU A 152 -5.85 17.38 20.81
CA LEU A 152 -7.05 16.56 20.75
C LEU A 152 -7.32 15.93 22.12
N PRO A 153 -8.59 15.80 22.52
CA PRO A 153 -8.95 15.06 23.73
C PRO A 153 -8.41 13.63 23.67
N ASP A 154 -8.05 13.07 24.82
CA ASP A 154 -7.57 11.68 24.93
C ASP A 154 -8.60 10.65 24.42
N THR A 155 -9.87 11.03 24.43
CA THR A 155 -11.00 10.22 23.93
C THR A 155 -11.21 10.31 22.41
N PHE A 156 -10.49 11.19 21.71
CA PHE A 156 -10.69 11.38 20.26
C PHE A 156 -10.09 10.22 19.46
N SER A 157 -10.89 9.61 18.57
CA SER A 157 -10.43 8.50 17.73
C SER A 157 -10.37 8.86 16.24
N TRP A 158 -9.14 8.90 15.70
CA TRP A 158 -8.92 9.01 14.25
C TRP A 158 -9.50 7.83 13.46
N GLU A 159 -9.52 6.64 14.06
CA GLU A 159 -10.08 5.44 13.42
C GLU A 159 -11.58 5.57 13.19
N GLN A 160 -12.32 6.08 14.17
CA GLN A 160 -13.76 6.31 14.03
C GLN A 160 -14.08 7.36 12.97
N VAL A 161 -13.32 8.46 12.95
CA VAL A 161 -13.48 9.51 11.94
C VAL A 161 -13.17 8.95 10.55
N ALA A 162 -12.06 8.23 10.40
CA ALA A 162 -11.64 7.63 9.14
C ALA A 162 -12.63 6.59 8.61
N GLU A 163 -13.11 5.68 9.47
CA GLU A 163 -14.06 4.64 9.07
C GLU A 163 -15.38 5.25 8.58
N LYS A 164 -15.93 6.21 9.33
CA LYS A 164 -17.18 6.91 8.95
C LYS A 164 -16.98 7.75 7.69
N TYR A 165 -15.83 8.43 7.57
CA TYR A 165 -15.51 9.22 6.39
C TYR A 165 -15.43 8.35 5.15
N LEU A 166 -14.74 7.21 5.24
CA LEU A 166 -14.63 6.24 4.15
C LEU A 166 -16.00 5.72 3.71
N LYS A 167 -16.89 5.38 4.65
CA LYS A 167 -18.28 4.99 4.32
C LYS A 167 -19.03 6.13 3.61
N SER A 168 -18.92 7.36 4.11
CA SER A 168 -19.60 8.52 3.52
C SER A 168 -19.10 8.84 2.10
N ALA A 169 -17.79 8.72 1.85
CA ALA A 169 -17.19 9.00 0.57
C ALA A 169 -17.53 7.91 -0.46
N LYS A 170 -17.65 6.64 -0.05
CA LYS A 170 -18.20 5.58 -0.90
C LYS A 170 -19.64 5.88 -1.33
N LEU A 171 -20.48 6.37 -0.41
CA LEU A 171 -21.84 6.77 -0.74
C LEU A 171 -21.86 7.92 -1.78
N ILE A 172 -20.97 8.91 -1.64
CA ILE A 172 -20.81 10.00 -2.62
C ILE A 172 -20.44 9.43 -4.00
N ILE A 173 -19.52 8.46 -4.05
CA ILE A 173 -19.11 7.80 -5.30
C ILE A 173 -20.28 7.03 -5.91
N GLU A 174 -21.06 6.30 -5.11
CA GLU A 174 -22.22 5.52 -5.57
C GLU A 174 -23.32 6.39 -6.16
N GLN A 175 -23.59 7.55 -5.54
CA GLN A 175 -24.60 8.51 -5.99
C GLN A 175 -24.19 9.25 -7.28
N ASN A 176 -22.91 9.30 -7.60
CA ASN A 176 -22.38 10.01 -8.76
C ASN A 176 -22.02 9.04 -9.89
N ALA A 177 -22.95 8.86 -10.83
CA ALA A 177 -22.79 7.90 -11.94
C ALA A 177 -21.54 8.18 -12.81
N GLU A 178 -21.24 9.45 -13.08
CA GLU A 178 -20.09 9.88 -13.90
C GLU A 178 -18.76 9.57 -13.19
N LEU A 179 -18.65 9.94 -11.91
CA LEU A 179 -17.47 9.64 -11.11
C LEU A 179 -17.25 8.14 -10.99
N ARG A 180 -18.32 7.38 -10.75
CA ARG A 180 -18.29 5.92 -10.66
C ARG A 180 -17.82 5.27 -11.96
N ALA A 181 -18.27 5.75 -13.12
CA ALA A 181 -17.86 5.22 -14.41
C ALA A 181 -16.34 5.36 -14.61
N ILE A 182 -15.79 6.54 -14.29
CA ILE A 182 -14.35 6.82 -14.40
C ILE A 182 -13.53 6.00 -13.40
N LEU A 183 -14.01 5.85 -12.16
CA LEU A 183 -13.31 5.03 -11.17
C LEU A 183 -13.36 3.53 -11.52
N ASN A 184 -14.45 3.08 -12.14
CA ASN A 184 -14.58 1.71 -12.60
C ASN A 184 -13.69 1.43 -13.81
N SER A 185 -13.57 2.34 -14.78
CA SER A 185 -12.63 2.16 -15.89
C SER A 185 -11.19 2.07 -15.39
N GLN A 186 -10.80 2.90 -14.41
CA GLN A 186 -9.47 2.80 -13.79
C GLN A 186 -9.25 1.50 -13.01
N LYS A 187 -10.29 0.94 -12.40
CA LYS A 187 -10.21 -0.39 -11.76
C LYS A 187 -9.94 -1.46 -12.81
N LEU A 188 -10.65 -1.43 -13.93
CA LEU A 188 -10.48 -2.36 -15.05
C LEU A 188 -9.08 -2.24 -15.65
N ASP A 189 -8.62 -1.02 -16.01
CA ASP A 189 -7.27 -0.79 -16.53
C ASP A 189 -6.16 -1.32 -15.62
N ARG A 190 -6.36 -1.24 -14.29
CA ARG A 190 -5.41 -1.78 -13.31
C ARG A 190 -5.44 -3.30 -13.27
N ILE A 191 -6.63 -3.90 -13.33
CA ILE A 191 -6.81 -5.35 -13.39
C ILE A 191 -6.13 -5.87 -14.66
N ASP A 192 -6.38 -5.26 -15.82
CA ASP A 192 -5.78 -5.63 -17.10
C ASP A 192 -4.26 -5.59 -17.02
N ARG A 193 -3.66 -4.50 -16.52
CA ARG A 193 -2.20 -4.43 -16.31
C ARG A 193 -1.68 -5.49 -15.35
N THR A 194 -2.42 -5.76 -14.28
CA THR A 194 -2.02 -6.81 -13.32
C THR A 194 -2.08 -8.17 -14.01
N LEU A 195 -3.09 -8.42 -14.84
CA LEU A 195 -3.21 -9.64 -15.65
C LEU A 195 -2.15 -9.73 -16.75
N GLU A 196 -1.73 -8.61 -17.36
CA GLU A 196 -0.59 -8.57 -18.29
C GLU A 196 0.73 -8.91 -17.58
N THR A 197 0.92 -8.42 -16.35
CA THR A 197 2.13 -8.69 -15.55
C THR A 197 2.13 -10.12 -15.01
N MET A 198 0.94 -10.67 -14.73
CA MET A 198 0.69 -12.03 -14.27
C MET A 198 0.34 -12.97 -15.42
N ALA A 199 0.47 -12.52 -16.67
CA ALA A 199 0.11 -13.31 -17.82
C ALA A 199 0.92 -14.62 -17.76
N PRO A 200 0.32 -15.76 -18.13
CA PRO A 200 1.09 -16.97 -18.33
C PRO A 200 2.29 -16.62 -19.21
N ILE A 201 3.47 -17.10 -18.82
CA ILE A 201 4.68 -17.13 -19.66
C ILE A 201 4.22 -17.34 -21.10
N PRO A 202 4.65 -16.51 -22.08
CA PRO A 202 4.17 -16.61 -23.45
C PRO A 202 4.07 -18.08 -23.87
N THR A 203 2.85 -18.53 -24.16
CA THR A 203 2.59 -19.94 -24.51
C THR A 203 3.34 -20.37 -25.77
N ASP A 204 3.86 -19.40 -26.53
CA ASP A 204 4.83 -19.64 -27.59
C ASP A 204 6.25 -19.43 -27.04
N PHE A 205 6.88 -20.54 -26.65
CA PHE A 205 8.32 -20.60 -26.46
C PHE A 205 9.01 -20.22 -27.77
N ASN A 206 9.55 -19.00 -27.84
CA ASN A 206 10.33 -18.56 -28.97
C ASN A 206 11.79 -18.98 -28.78
N LEU A 207 12.17 -20.04 -29.49
CA LEU A 207 13.52 -20.61 -29.45
C LEU A 207 14.60 -19.60 -29.85
N GLU A 208 14.32 -18.70 -30.80
CA GLU A 208 15.30 -17.70 -31.27
C GLU A 208 15.61 -16.68 -30.18
N ILE A 209 14.57 -16.12 -29.55
CA ILE A 209 14.73 -15.14 -28.46
C ILE A 209 15.46 -15.78 -27.26
N TYR A 210 15.09 -17.03 -26.93
CA TYR A 210 15.76 -17.75 -25.85
C TYR A 210 17.23 -18.03 -26.17
N GLN A 211 17.54 -18.40 -27.42
CA GLN A 211 18.90 -18.61 -27.88
C GLN A 211 19.73 -17.32 -27.86
N GLU A 212 19.16 -16.19 -28.28
CA GLU A 212 19.81 -14.87 -28.22
C GLU A 212 20.08 -14.46 -26.76
N ALA A 213 19.11 -14.62 -25.87
CA ALA A 213 19.29 -14.31 -24.45
C ALA A 213 20.38 -15.17 -23.79
N LEU A 214 20.44 -16.47 -24.12
CA LEU A 214 21.52 -17.34 -23.65
C LEU A 214 22.88 -16.93 -24.20
N ARG A 215 22.96 -16.49 -25.46
CA ARG A 215 24.19 -15.93 -26.01
C ARG A 215 24.58 -14.65 -25.29
N GLU A 216 23.70 -13.67 -25.15
CA GLU A 216 24.03 -12.42 -24.47
C GLU A 216 24.50 -12.63 -23.02
N GLN A 217 23.85 -13.55 -22.30
CA GLN A 217 24.16 -13.79 -20.89
C GLN A 217 25.42 -14.66 -20.68
N TYR A 218 25.71 -15.60 -21.59
CA TYR A 218 26.77 -16.61 -21.41
C TYR A 218 27.83 -16.58 -22.52
N GLU A 219 27.84 -15.58 -23.40
CA GLU A 219 28.88 -15.41 -24.43
C GLU A 219 30.24 -15.15 -23.79
N CYS A 220 30.29 -14.38 -22.71
CA CYS A 220 31.51 -14.11 -21.95
C CYS A 220 31.68 -15.10 -20.80
N LEU A 221 32.88 -15.65 -20.64
CA LEU A 221 33.19 -16.59 -19.56
C LEU A 221 33.27 -15.85 -18.22
N ASP A 222 32.36 -16.15 -17.29
CA ASP A 222 32.41 -15.64 -15.91
C ASP A 222 33.55 -16.31 -15.14
N LEU A 223 34.57 -15.52 -14.81
CA LEU A 223 35.73 -15.92 -14.00
C LEU A 223 35.75 -15.25 -12.62
N GLY A 224 34.69 -14.55 -12.23
CA GLY A 224 34.64 -13.78 -10.98
C GLY A 224 34.83 -14.63 -9.71
N ASN A 225 34.56 -15.95 -9.81
CA ASN A 225 34.78 -16.91 -8.72
C ASN A 225 36.18 -17.53 -8.70
N LEU A 226 36.98 -17.34 -9.75
CA LEU A 226 38.32 -17.95 -9.89
C LEU A 226 39.44 -16.91 -9.79
N ASP A 227 39.21 -15.68 -10.25
CA ASP A 227 40.20 -14.61 -10.20
C ASP A 227 39.55 -13.26 -9.83
N THR A 228 40.19 -12.52 -8.92
CA THR A 228 39.76 -11.18 -8.50
C THR A 228 40.09 -10.09 -9.52
N ARG A 229 40.92 -10.39 -10.52
CA ARG A 229 41.25 -9.49 -11.64
C ARG A 229 40.35 -9.72 -12.87
N SER A 230 39.30 -10.53 -12.74
CA SER A 230 38.41 -10.95 -13.82
C SER A 230 37.87 -9.80 -14.68
N GLY A 231 37.61 -8.63 -14.09
CA GLY A 231 37.09 -7.46 -14.79
C GLY A 231 37.99 -6.90 -15.90
N GLU A 232 39.29 -7.23 -15.94
CA GLU A 232 40.23 -6.77 -16.99
C GLU A 232 40.04 -7.52 -18.34
N TYR A 233 39.55 -8.76 -18.31
CA TYR A 233 39.44 -9.63 -19.49
C TYR A 233 38.09 -10.37 -19.62
N GLU A 234 37.12 -10.11 -18.75
CA GLU A 234 35.78 -10.69 -18.75
C GLU A 234 35.08 -10.55 -20.12
N ARG A 235 35.25 -9.40 -20.78
CA ARG A 235 34.66 -9.12 -22.12
C ARG A 235 35.51 -9.59 -23.30
N GLN A 236 36.68 -10.17 -23.03
CA GLN A 236 37.63 -10.62 -24.06
C GLN A 236 37.63 -12.14 -24.23
N LEU A 237 37.15 -12.87 -23.22
CA LEU A 237 37.11 -14.33 -23.21
C LEU A 237 35.70 -14.82 -23.56
N THR A 238 35.47 -15.02 -24.87
CA THR A 238 34.20 -15.57 -25.34
C THR A 238 34.22 -17.11 -25.37
N VAL A 239 33.13 -17.71 -24.92
CA VAL A 239 32.95 -19.17 -24.94
C VAL A 239 32.56 -19.60 -26.37
N LYS A 240 33.52 -20.18 -27.10
CA LYS A 240 33.28 -20.63 -28.48
C LYS A 240 32.72 -22.03 -28.57
N GLU A 241 33.31 -22.96 -27.81
CA GLU A 241 32.93 -24.37 -27.79
C GLU A 241 32.92 -24.84 -26.35
N ILE A 242 31.79 -25.43 -25.94
CA ILE A 242 31.66 -26.11 -24.65
C ILE A 242 31.72 -27.60 -24.94
N PHE A 243 32.79 -28.24 -24.51
CA PHE A 243 32.86 -29.70 -24.52
C PHE A 243 32.19 -30.22 -23.24
N ILE A 244 30.99 -30.77 -23.39
CA ILE A 244 30.35 -31.55 -22.34
C ILE A 244 30.64 -33.02 -22.65
N PRO A 245 31.61 -33.65 -21.98
CA PRO A 245 31.79 -35.08 -22.14
C PRO A 245 30.48 -35.77 -21.73
N GLN A 246 29.86 -36.53 -22.64
CA GLN A 246 28.63 -37.30 -22.37
C GLN A 246 28.94 -38.52 -21.49
N ASN A 247 29.57 -38.28 -20.35
CA ASN A 247 29.93 -39.30 -19.39
C ASN A 247 28.90 -39.22 -18.27
N ALA A 248 27.87 -40.06 -18.29
CA ALA A 248 26.94 -40.13 -17.19
C ALA A 248 27.28 -41.29 -16.26
N ARG A 249 27.04 -41.10 -14.97
CA ARG A 249 26.87 -42.24 -14.05
C ARG A 249 25.45 -42.75 -14.25
N TYR A 250 25.32 -44.05 -14.52
CA TYR A 250 24.01 -44.67 -14.73
C TYR A 250 23.22 -44.65 -13.43
N CYS A 251 22.19 -43.80 -13.35
CA CYS A 251 21.32 -43.69 -12.19
C CYS A 251 20.34 -44.88 -12.18
N GLN A 252 20.72 -45.99 -11.56
CA GLN A 252 19.78 -47.07 -11.25
C GLN A 252 18.83 -46.59 -10.16
N GLU A 253 17.59 -46.26 -10.53
CA GLU A 253 16.41 -46.35 -9.66
C GLU A 253 16.51 -45.67 -8.27
N TYR A 254 17.21 -44.54 -8.14
CA TYR A 254 17.47 -43.95 -6.82
C TYR A 254 16.35 -43.07 -6.25
N LEU A 255 15.31 -42.76 -7.01
CA LEU A 255 14.10 -42.21 -6.42
C LEU A 255 13.05 -43.32 -6.36
N PRO A 256 12.56 -43.68 -5.15
CA PRO A 256 11.25 -44.29 -5.04
C PRO A 256 10.29 -43.46 -5.89
N LYS A 257 9.58 -44.08 -6.85
CA LYS A 257 8.65 -43.41 -7.78
C LYS A 257 7.71 -42.43 -7.06
N ASP A 258 7.42 -42.76 -5.82
CA ASP A 258 6.78 -41.98 -4.76
C ASP A 258 7.23 -40.50 -4.66
N TYR A 259 8.51 -40.19 -4.87
CA TYR A 259 9.05 -38.82 -4.79
C TYR A 259 8.99 -38.04 -6.10
N GLU A 260 8.75 -38.71 -7.22
CA GLU A 260 8.49 -38.07 -8.52
C GLU A 260 7.04 -37.55 -8.62
N LEU A 261 6.16 -37.98 -7.70
CA LEU A 261 4.75 -37.59 -7.67
C LEU A 261 4.58 -36.12 -7.21
N PRO A 262 3.57 -35.40 -7.74
CA PRO A 262 3.17 -34.09 -7.22
C PRO A 262 2.92 -34.10 -5.69
N LYS A 263 3.28 -32.99 -5.01
CA LYS A 263 3.21 -32.88 -3.53
C LYS A 263 1.84 -33.22 -2.93
N GLU A 264 0.77 -32.87 -3.62
CA GLU A 264 -0.60 -33.19 -3.18
C GLU A 264 -0.90 -34.70 -3.20
N ILE A 265 -0.33 -35.43 -4.16
CA ILE A 265 -0.47 -36.90 -4.25
C ILE A 265 0.36 -37.57 -3.16
N GLN A 266 1.60 -37.09 -2.94
CA GLN A 266 2.45 -37.58 -1.84
C GLN A 266 1.77 -37.41 -0.47
N ASN A 267 1.14 -36.26 -0.22
CA ASN A 267 0.45 -36.00 1.04
C ASN A 267 -0.73 -36.96 1.27
N ARG A 268 -1.53 -37.25 0.24
CA ARG A 268 -2.64 -38.22 0.34
C ARG A 268 -2.14 -39.64 0.60
N LEU A 269 -1.09 -40.06 -0.10
CA LEU A 269 -0.52 -41.40 0.08
C LEU A 269 0.13 -41.57 1.46
N ARG A 270 0.67 -40.48 2.03
CA ARG A 270 1.17 -40.43 3.41
C ARG A 270 0.05 -40.52 4.44
N GLU A 271 -1.09 -39.85 4.20
CA GLU A 271 -2.30 -39.95 5.05
C GLU A 271 -2.90 -41.36 5.02
N LEU A 272 -2.79 -42.07 3.89
CA LEU A 272 -3.22 -43.46 3.73
C LEU A 272 -2.20 -44.48 4.25
N GLY A 273 -0.98 -44.06 4.62
CA GLY A 273 0.07 -44.93 5.11
C GLY A 273 0.76 -45.79 4.04
N GLU A 274 0.58 -45.46 2.76
CA GLU A 274 1.12 -46.23 1.62
C GLU A 274 2.58 -45.85 1.30
N ILE A 275 3.04 -44.67 1.74
CA ILE A 275 4.41 -44.17 1.51
C ILE A 275 5.03 -43.71 2.85
N ALA A 276 6.33 -43.96 3.02
CA ALA A 276 7.10 -43.50 4.18
C ALA A 276 7.11 -41.97 4.31
N THR A 277 7.14 -41.48 5.55
CA THR A 277 6.91 -40.07 5.88
C THR A 277 8.00 -39.14 5.32
N GLU A 278 9.27 -39.58 5.30
CA GLU A 278 10.43 -38.83 4.81
C GLU A 278 11.62 -39.78 4.59
N VAL A 279 12.52 -39.45 3.63
CA VAL A 279 13.81 -40.15 3.50
C VAL A 279 14.71 -39.73 4.65
N SER A 280 15.26 -40.69 5.40
CA SER A 280 16.22 -40.40 6.46
C SER A 280 17.46 -39.69 5.88
N ALA A 281 18.07 -38.80 6.66
CA ALA A 281 19.36 -38.20 6.30
C ALA A 281 20.44 -39.28 6.06
N GLU A 282 20.38 -40.39 6.79
CA GLU A 282 21.29 -41.53 6.64
C GLU A 282 21.11 -42.24 5.29
N ASP A 283 19.86 -42.35 4.82
CA ASP A 283 19.54 -42.95 3.52
C ASP A 283 19.99 -42.04 2.38
N LEU A 284 19.81 -40.72 2.51
CA LEU A 284 20.30 -39.74 1.54
C LEU A 284 21.82 -39.79 1.39
N GLU A 285 22.56 -39.82 2.51
CA GLU A 285 24.02 -39.96 2.48
C GLU A 285 24.45 -41.27 1.82
N ARG A 286 23.74 -42.36 2.10
CA ARG A 286 23.99 -43.66 1.47
C ARG A 286 23.78 -43.59 -0.06
N TYR A 287 22.70 -42.97 -0.52
CA TYR A 287 22.42 -42.79 -1.95
C TYR A 287 23.46 -41.90 -2.63
N GLN A 288 23.82 -40.79 -2.00
CA GLN A 288 24.85 -39.88 -2.51
C GLN A 288 26.20 -40.58 -2.63
N LYS A 289 26.60 -41.36 -1.62
CA LYS A 289 27.85 -42.12 -1.63
C LYS A 289 27.84 -43.20 -2.72
N ALA A 290 26.74 -43.93 -2.87
CA ALA A 290 26.59 -44.95 -3.90
C ALA A 290 26.70 -44.36 -5.32
N TYR A 291 26.04 -43.22 -5.57
CA TYR A 291 26.15 -42.50 -6.84
C TYR A 291 27.58 -41.99 -7.09
N THR A 292 28.25 -41.46 -6.07
CA THR A 292 29.59 -40.89 -6.22
C THR A 292 30.65 -41.94 -6.54
N GLN A 293 30.48 -43.16 -6.02
CA GLN A 293 31.39 -44.28 -6.23
C GLN A 293 31.19 -45.00 -7.57
N GLN A 294 30.12 -44.71 -8.31
CA GLN A 294 29.87 -45.33 -9.61
C GLN A 294 30.82 -44.80 -10.69
N GLN A 295 31.26 -45.72 -11.55
CA GLN A 295 32.06 -45.40 -12.72
C GLN A 295 31.21 -44.70 -13.77
N THR A 296 31.70 -43.58 -14.30
CA THR A 296 31.07 -42.87 -15.42
C THR A 296 31.14 -43.71 -16.69
N ARG A 297 30.04 -43.81 -17.42
CA ARG A 297 29.95 -44.46 -18.72
C ARG A 297 29.70 -43.39 -19.79
N SER A 298 30.29 -43.56 -20.97
CA SER A 298 29.88 -42.77 -22.14
C SER A 298 28.45 -43.16 -22.49
N ILE A 299 27.57 -42.17 -22.63
CA ILE A 299 26.26 -42.31 -23.28
C ILE A 299 26.49 -42.31 -24.79
#